data_AF-A0A4P5S1P9-F1
#
_entry.id   AF-A0A4P5S1P9-F1
#
_cell.length_a   1.000
_cell.length_b   1.000
_cell.length_c   1.000
_cell.angle_alpha   90.00
_cell.angle_beta   90.00
_cell.angle_gamma   90.00
#
_symmetry.space_group_name_H-M   'P 1'
#
loop_
_entity.id
_entity.type
_entity.pdbx_description
1 polymer ?
#
loop_
_entity_poly.entity_id
_entity_poly.type
_entity_poly.pdbx_seq_one_letter_code
_entity_poly.pdbx_strand_id
1 'polypeptide(L)'
;MVHAVLRFIHDHGSCSDLEHVNEVINAHGGSARLRDEVLRHAERCPVTAESFGHELALARYSPAQPATHAFLATAQLDAVWIHDGILDARDYKTGSRRTLRVADDPRAWVQAWVLGSIAQQKGLRLQLRYEHLAAEIDEDPEFWELDEEELNATEDRLRYEIIKIRETDSWAGVNEPTACQFCRYRSICPDSAAPGEATWLEIQPATSSAQ
;
A
#
# COMPACT_ATOMS: atom_id res chain seq x y z
N MET A 1 10.90 3.03 -8.14
CA MET A 1 11.47 3.97 -9.16
C MET A 1 10.73 5.28 -9.12
N VAL A 2 9.42 5.32 -9.42
CA VAL A 2 8.63 6.57 -9.36
C VAL A 2 8.57 7.20 -7.96
N HIS A 3 8.39 6.40 -6.90
CA HIS A 3 8.40 6.87 -5.51
C HIS A 3 9.65 7.69 -5.15
N ALA A 4 10.82 7.16 -5.48
CA ALA A 4 12.10 7.83 -5.23
C ALA A 4 12.24 9.13 -6.03
N VAL A 5 11.73 9.17 -7.26
CA VAL A 5 11.74 10.37 -8.11
C VAL A 5 10.83 11.45 -7.54
N LEU A 6 9.59 11.09 -7.16
CA LEU A 6 8.64 12.03 -6.54
C LEU A 6 9.18 12.59 -5.22
N ARG A 7 9.73 11.71 -4.38
CA ARG A 7 10.42 12.13 -3.15
C ARG A 7 11.55 13.11 -3.45
N PHE A 8 12.42 12.81 -4.42
CA PHE A 8 13.54 13.69 -4.76
C PHE A 8 13.06 15.06 -5.25
N ILE A 9 12.00 15.09 -6.08
CA ILE A 9 11.38 16.33 -6.57
C ILE A 9 10.93 17.20 -5.39
N HIS A 10 10.25 16.61 -4.41
CA HIS A 10 9.74 17.35 -3.24
C HIS A 10 10.82 17.73 -2.23
N ASP A 11 11.85 16.89 -2.04
CA ASP A 11 12.95 17.17 -1.12
C ASP A 11 13.84 18.33 -1.61
N HIS A 12 13.91 18.56 -2.94
CA HIS A 12 14.85 19.50 -3.55
C HIS A 12 14.21 20.59 -4.42
N GLY A 13 12.88 20.66 -4.46
CA GLY A 13 12.17 21.63 -5.28
C GLY A 13 10.66 21.48 -5.18
N SER A 14 9.97 21.71 -6.30
CA SER A 14 8.50 21.67 -6.34
C SER A 14 8.01 20.96 -7.59
N CYS A 15 6.90 20.23 -7.47
CA CYS A 15 6.16 19.70 -8.61
C CYS A 15 5.60 20.80 -9.54
N SER A 16 5.49 22.04 -9.07
CA SER A 16 5.08 23.18 -9.91
C SER A 16 6.20 23.70 -10.82
N ASP A 17 7.45 23.32 -10.57
CA ASP A 17 8.61 23.70 -11.38
C ASP A 17 8.87 22.62 -12.43
N LEU A 18 8.33 22.83 -13.63
CA LEU A 18 8.46 21.87 -14.73
C LEU A 18 9.90 21.72 -15.22
N GLU A 19 10.76 22.73 -15.07
CA GLU A 19 12.17 22.61 -15.45
C GLU A 19 12.86 21.61 -14.50
N HIS A 20 12.73 21.84 -13.19
CA HIS A 20 13.20 20.92 -12.15
C HIS A 20 12.64 19.50 -12.31
N VAL A 21 11.32 19.35 -12.50
CA VAL A 21 10.69 18.04 -12.70
C VAL A 21 11.31 17.30 -13.89
N ASN A 22 11.48 17.99 -15.02
CA ASN A 22 12.06 17.40 -16.22
C ASN A 22 13.53 17.01 -16.04
N GLU A 23 14.32 17.86 -15.36
CA GLU A 23 15.71 17.57 -15.02
C GLU A 23 15.82 16.32 -14.16
N VAL A 24 15.02 16.21 -13.09
CA VAL A 24 15.03 15.04 -12.20
C VAL A 24 14.62 13.77 -12.94
N ILE A 25 13.56 13.81 -13.76
CA ILE A 25 13.14 12.66 -14.57
C ILE A 25 14.28 12.19 -15.49
N ASN A 26 14.94 13.13 -16.18
CA ASN A 26 16.04 12.82 -17.10
C ASN A 26 17.25 12.24 -16.36
N ALA A 27 17.60 12.81 -15.20
CA ALA A 27 18.72 12.33 -14.38
C ALA A 27 18.51 10.90 -13.86
N HIS A 28 17.27 10.47 -13.67
CA HIS A 28 16.91 9.11 -13.24
C HIS A 28 16.70 8.13 -14.41
N GLY A 29 17.11 8.49 -15.63
CA GLY A 29 16.97 7.63 -16.81
C GLY A 29 15.51 7.43 -17.22
N GLY A 30 14.68 8.47 -17.06
CA GLY A 30 13.24 8.37 -17.17
C GLY A 30 12.74 7.86 -18.53
N SER A 31 11.94 6.79 -18.48
CA SER A 31 11.15 6.32 -19.62
C SER A 31 9.97 7.26 -19.89
N ALA A 32 9.34 7.14 -21.06
CA ALA A 32 8.08 7.83 -21.36
C ALA A 32 7.02 7.55 -20.28
N ARG A 33 6.90 6.28 -19.85
CA ARG A 33 5.99 5.89 -18.77
C ARG A 33 6.29 6.61 -17.45
N LEU A 34 7.56 6.67 -17.03
CA LEU A 34 7.91 7.38 -15.78
C LEU A 34 7.56 8.87 -15.89
N ARG A 35 7.83 9.47 -17.05
CA ARG A 35 7.50 10.87 -17.30
C ARG A 35 6.01 11.12 -17.17
N ASP A 36 5.18 10.29 -17.79
CA ASP A 36 3.72 10.40 -17.70
C ASP A 36 3.23 10.22 -16.25
N GLU A 37 3.75 9.23 -15.52
CA GLU A 37 3.42 8.97 -14.12
C GLU A 37 3.77 10.17 -13.21
N VAL A 38 4.93 10.80 -13.42
CA VAL A 38 5.37 11.97 -12.63
C VAL A 38 4.58 13.22 -12.99
N LEU A 39 4.33 13.49 -14.27
CA LEU A 39 3.56 14.67 -14.69
C LEU A 39 2.11 14.59 -14.19
N ARG A 40 1.51 13.39 -14.22
CA ARG A 40 0.17 13.16 -13.65
C ARG A 40 0.13 13.41 -12.14
N HIS A 41 1.21 13.11 -11.41
CA HIS A 41 1.32 13.51 -10.01
C HIS A 41 1.45 15.02 -9.88
N ALA A 42 2.32 15.66 -10.67
CA ALA A 42 2.60 17.08 -10.56
C ALA A 42 1.34 17.95 -10.71
N GLU A 43 0.40 17.56 -11.58
CA GLU A 43 -0.91 18.22 -11.74
C GLU A 43 -1.82 18.14 -10.51
N ARG A 44 -1.64 17.12 -9.67
CA ARG A 44 -2.47 16.83 -8.49
C ARG A 44 -1.73 17.09 -7.17
N CYS A 45 -0.44 17.41 -7.25
CA CYS A 45 0.43 17.57 -6.09
C CYS A 45 -0.07 18.75 -5.24
N PRO A 46 -0.23 18.57 -3.92
CA PRO A 46 -0.62 19.67 -3.02
C PRO A 46 0.59 20.55 -2.73
N VAL A 47 1.15 21.22 -3.74
CA VAL A 47 2.43 21.95 -3.70
C VAL A 47 2.50 23.07 -2.65
N THR A 48 1.34 23.59 -2.21
CA THR A 48 1.26 24.63 -1.18
C THR A 48 1.05 24.08 0.23
N ALA A 49 0.78 22.77 0.37
CA ALA A 49 0.57 22.12 1.66
C ALA A 49 1.90 21.87 2.38
N GLU A 50 1.85 21.83 3.70
CA GLU A 50 3.02 21.42 4.50
C GLU A 50 3.30 19.94 4.24
N SER A 51 4.51 19.61 3.80
CA SER A 51 4.93 18.20 3.70
C SER A 51 5.19 17.65 5.10
N PHE A 52 4.48 16.58 5.46
CA PHE A 52 4.78 15.82 6.68
C PHE A 52 5.90 14.81 6.42
N GLY A 53 6.00 14.26 5.21
CA GLY A 53 7.14 13.50 4.74
C GLY A 53 6.82 12.44 3.70
N HIS A 54 7.89 11.81 3.20
CA HIS A 54 7.86 10.71 2.24
C HIS A 54 8.39 9.41 2.83
N GLU A 55 7.90 8.28 2.29
CA GLU A 55 8.35 6.92 2.64
C GLU A 55 8.38 6.68 4.16
N LEU A 56 7.35 7.18 4.85
CA LEU A 56 7.26 7.15 6.31
C LEU A 56 7.00 5.73 6.79
N ALA A 57 7.96 5.17 7.52
CA ALA A 57 7.81 3.91 8.22
C ALA A 57 7.29 4.17 9.63
N LEU A 58 6.07 3.70 9.91
CA LEU A 58 5.38 3.92 11.18
C LEU A 58 4.99 2.60 11.82
N ALA A 59 4.84 2.63 13.14
CA ALA A 59 4.37 1.51 13.93
C ALA A 59 3.38 2.00 15.00
N ARG A 60 2.33 1.21 15.24
CA ARG A 60 1.34 1.47 16.29
C ARG A 60 1.02 0.17 17.01
N TYR A 61 1.03 0.21 18.35
CA TYR A 61 0.68 -0.92 19.20
C TYR A 61 -0.75 -0.77 19.71
N SER A 62 -1.52 -1.84 19.58
CA SER A 62 -2.88 -1.97 20.10
C SER A 62 -2.88 -2.88 21.32
N PRO A 63 -3.00 -2.34 22.55
CA PRO A 63 -3.13 -3.16 23.75
C PRO A 63 -4.52 -3.83 23.80
N ALA A 64 -4.60 -5.02 24.41
CA ALA A 64 -5.87 -5.68 24.69
C ALA A 64 -5.77 -6.64 25.88
N GLN A 65 -6.94 -6.97 26.43
CA GLN A 65 -7.12 -8.05 27.39
C GLN A 65 -8.14 -9.06 26.84
N PRO A 66 -7.80 -10.35 26.72
CA PRO A 66 -6.50 -10.96 27.04
C PRO A 66 -5.36 -10.47 26.12
N ALA A 67 -4.12 -10.55 26.61
CA ALA A 67 -2.92 -10.11 25.86
C ALA A 67 -2.74 -10.82 24.51
N THR A 68 -3.33 -12.01 24.35
CA THR A 68 -3.42 -12.75 23.08
C THR A 68 -4.28 -12.06 22.03
N HIS A 69 -4.91 -10.93 22.32
CA HIS A 69 -5.64 -10.09 21.35
C HIS A 69 -4.88 -8.79 21.02
N ALA A 70 -3.75 -8.53 21.69
CA ALA A 70 -2.92 -7.37 21.41
C ALA A 70 -2.12 -7.57 20.13
N PHE A 71 -1.83 -6.50 19.40
CA PHE A 71 -1.06 -6.56 18.17
C PHE A 71 -0.22 -5.30 17.94
N LEU A 72 0.87 -5.46 17.19
CA LEU A 72 1.66 -4.36 16.64
C LEU A 72 1.40 -4.34 15.14
N ALA A 73 1.03 -3.18 14.59
CA ALA A 73 0.95 -2.99 13.16
C ALA A 73 2.03 -2.00 12.71
N THR A 74 2.61 -2.28 11.54
CA THR A 74 3.59 -1.42 10.87
C THR A 74 3.08 -1.08 9.49
N ALA A 75 3.28 0.16 9.06
CA ALA A 75 2.89 0.63 7.73
C ALA A 75 4.01 1.47 7.12
N GLN A 76 4.12 1.41 5.79
CA GLN A 76 4.92 2.34 5.01
C GLN A 76 3.98 3.21 4.18
N LEU A 77 4.13 4.52 4.31
CA LEU A 77 3.29 5.52 3.65
C LEU A 77 4.14 6.24 2.61
N ASP A 78 3.66 6.36 1.38
CA ASP A 78 4.47 6.93 0.30
C ASP A 78 4.70 8.43 0.49
N ALA A 79 3.63 9.17 0.81
CA ALA A 79 3.69 10.61 1.03
C ALA A 79 2.54 11.10 1.92
N VAL A 80 2.81 12.08 2.77
CA VAL A 80 1.83 12.67 3.68
C VAL A 80 1.98 14.19 3.70
N TRP A 81 0.87 14.91 3.64
CA TRP A 81 0.79 16.36 3.76
C TRP A 81 -0.17 16.79 4.87
N ILE A 82 0.02 18.01 5.35
CA ILE A 82 -0.87 18.67 6.28
C ILE A 82 -1.41 19.94 5.62
N HIS A 83 -2.73 20.04 5.52
CA HIS A 83 -3.42 21.24 5.06
C HIS A 83 -4.88 21.25 5.53
N ASP A 84 -5.47 22.42 5.75
CA ASP A 84 -6.91 22.59 6.03
C ASP A 84 -7.47 21.71 7.17
N GLY A 85 -6.64 21.43 8.19
CA GLY A 85 -7.02 20.55 9.30
C GLY A 85 -7.06 19.06 8.94
N ILE A 86 -6.43 18.67 7.83
CA ILE A 86 -6.36 17.32 7.28
C ILE A 86 -4.91 16.84 7.30
N LEU A 87 -4.71 15.57 7.66
CA LEU A 87 -3.52 14.79 7.40
C LEU A 87 -3.80 13.94 6.14
N ASP A 88 -3.39 14.43 4.96
CA ASP A 88 -3.65 13.80 3.66
C ASP A 88 -2.51 12.83 3.33
N ALA A 89 -2.78 11.54 3.44
CA ALA A 89 -1.87 10.48 3.02
C ALA A 89 -2.20 10.02 1.61
N ARG A 90 -1.18 9.99 0.75
CA ARG A 90 -1.31 9.47 -0.60
C ARG A 90 -0.41 8.27 -0.77
N ASP A 91 -1.01 7.18 -1.22
CA ASP A 91 -0.32 5.97 -1.64
C ASP A 91 -0.36 5.90 -3.16
N TYR A 92 0.82 5.90 -3.78
CA TYR A 92 0.98 5.97 -5.21
C TYR A 92 0.89 4.59 -5.86
N LYS A 93 -0.05 4.43 -6.78
CA LYS A 93 -0.27 3.17 -7.50
C LYS A 93 0.11 3.30 -8.97
N THR A 94 1.03 2.46 -9.44
CA THR A 94 1.43 2.38 -10.87
C THR A 94 0.75 1.23 -11.62
N GLY A 95 -0.05 0.42 -10.93
CA GLY A 95 -0.76 -0.72 -11.50
C GLY A 95 -2.26 -0.47 -11.66
N SER A 96 -2.97 -1.50 -12.12
CA SER A 96 -4.42 -1.47 -12.32
C SER A 96 -5.18 -1.20 -11.02
N ARG A 97 -6.31 -0.49 -11.14
CA ARG A 97 -7.26 -0.27 -10.05
C ARG A 97 -7.92 -1.58 -9.63
N ARG A 98 -7.87 -1.90 -8.32
CA ARG A 98 -8.45 -3.13 -7.75
C ARG A 98 -9.71 -2.92 -6.92
N THR A 99 -9.89 -1.71 -6.40
CA THR A 99 -11.04 -1.34 -5.57
C THR A 99 -11.65 -0.05 -6.09
N LEU A 100 -12.94 0.15 -5.85
CA LEU A 100 -13.63 1.41 -6.13
C LEU A 100 -13.49 2.41 -4.99
N ARG A 101 -13.27 1.93 -3.77
CA ARG A 101 -13.12 2.76 -2.57
C ARG A 101 -11.90 2.30 -1.78
N VAL A 102 -11.10 3.24 -1.29
CA VAL A 102 -9.93 2.94 -0.47
C VAL A 102 -10.34 2.17 0.80
N ALA A 103 -11.47 2.53 1.41
CA ALA A 103 -12.03 1.90 2.59
C ALA A 103 -12.32 0.38 2.45
N ASP A 104 -12.44 -0.13 1.22
CA ASP A 104 -12.76 -1.54 0.96
C ASP A 104 -11.49 -2.40 0.79
N ASP A 105 -10.28 -1.81 0.80
CA ASP A 105 -9.01 -2.53 0.70
C ASP A 105 -8.44 -2.81 2.11
N PRO A 106 -8.32 -4.08 2.54
CA PRO A 106 -7.75 -4.41 3.85
C PRO A 106 -6.33 -3.87 4.09
N ARG A 107 -5.56 -3.61 3.03
CA ARG A 107 -4.22 -3.00 3.13
C ARG A 107 -4.30 -1.54 3.60
N ALA A 108 -5.35 -0.83 3.19
CA ALA A 108 -5.60 0.55 3.59
C ALA A 108 -5.96 0.64 5.08
N TRP A 109 -6.62 -0.38 5.65
CA TRP A 109 -6.99 -0.39 7.07
C TRP A 109 -5.77 -0.30 7.99
N VAL A 110 -4.70 -1.04 7.66
CA VAL A 110 -3.45 -1.00 8.42
C VAL A 110 -2.79 0.37 8.33
N GLN A 111 -2.68 0.92 7.11
CA GLN A 111 -2.11 2.25 6.89
C GLN A 111 -2.89 3.33 7.64
N ALA A 112 -4.21 3.33 7.51
CA ALA A 112 -5.10 4.30 8.14
C ALA A 112 -5.01 4.23 9.67
N TRP A 113 -5.07 3.02 10.25
CA TRP A 113 -5.02 2.87 11.70
C TRP A 113 -3.67 3.29 12.29
N VAL A 114 -2.56 2.92 11.65
CA VAL A 114 -1.22 3.34 12.09
C VAL A 114 -1.09 4.87 12.05
N LEU A 115 -1.48 5.48 10.94
CA LEU A 115 -1.38 6.92 10.74
C LEU A 115 -2.37 7.72 11.61
N GLY A 116 -3.52 7.14 11.96
CA GLY A 116 -4.54 7.76 12.79
C GLY A 116 -4.03 8.25 14.15
N SER A 117 -2.99 7.61 14.71
CA SER A 117 -2.37 8.07 15.95
C SER A 117 -1.73 9.46 15.81
N ILE A 118 -1.13 9.74 14.65
CA ILE A 118 -0.53 11.04 14.34
C ILE A 118 -1.63 12.08 14.11
N ALA A 119 -2.69 11.70 13.38
CA ALA A 119 -3.85 12.57 13.16
C ALA A 119 -4.48 13.00 14.50
N GLN A 120 -4.74 12.05 15.40
CA GLN A 120 -5.29 12.31 16.74
C GLN A 120 -4.37 13.20 17.58
N GLN A 121 -3.06 12.92 17.63
CA GLN A 121 -2.09 13.73 18.38
C GLN A 121 -2.02 15.17 17.88
N LYS A 122 -2.25 15.40 16.59
CA LYS A 122 -2.23 16.73 15.96
C LYS A 122 -3.62 17.38 15.89
N GLY A 123 -4.69 16.69 16.29
CA GLY A 123 -6.06 17.19 16.14
C GLY A 123 -6.48 17.39 14.68
N LEU A 124 -6.01 16.53 13.77
CA LEU A 124 -6.31 16.57 12.34
C LEU A 124 -7.29 15.46 11.95
N ARG A 125 -8.11 15.69 10.92
CA ARG A 125 -8.85 14.62 10.23
C ARG A 125 -7.89 13.82 9.35
N LEU A 126 -8.01 12.51 9.33
CA LEU A 126 -7.18 11.67 8.47
C LEU A 126 -7.86 11.50 7.12
N GLN A 127 -7.10 11.65 6.04
CA GLN A 127 -7.53 11.28 4.70
C GLN A 127 -6.51 10.32 4.09
N LEU A 128 -6.99 9.23 3.50
CA LEU A 128 -6.17 8.26 2.77
C LEU A 128 -6.64 8.16 1.32
N ARG A 129 -5.71 8.37 0.38
CA ARG A 129 -5.95 8.34 -1.06
C ARG A 129 -5.06 7.30 -1.72
N TYR A 130 -5.63 6.57 -2.67
CA TYR A 130 -4.84 5.86 -3.67
C TYR A 130 -4.74 6.75 -4.90
N GLU A 131 -3.54 7.26 -5.17
CA GLU A 131 -3.29 8.09 -6.34
C GLU A 131 -2.70 7.21 -7.44
N HIS A 132 -3.52 6.88 -8.44
CA HIS A 132 -3.05 6.13 -9.59
C HIS A 132 -2.26 7.06 -10.52
N LEU A 133 -1.02 6.66 -10.81
CA LEU A 133 -0.09 7.39 -11.65
C LEU A 133 -0.13 6.91 -13.11
N ALA A 134 -0.58 5.67 -13.34
CA ALA A 134 -0.68 5.10 -14.67
C ALA A 134 -1.69 5.88 -15.52
N ALA A 135 -1.29 6.33 -16.71
CA ALA A 135 -2.07 7.21 -17.57
C ALA A 135 -3.37 6.55 -18.07
N GLU A 136 -3.41 5.22 -18.14
CA GLU A 136 -4.59 4.44 -18.52
C GLU A 136 -5.67 4.34 -17.43
N ILE A 137 -5.43 4.88 -16.23
CA ILE A 137 -6.40 4.90 -15.13
C ILE A 137 -6.98 6.30 -15.00
N ASP A 138 -8.19 6.49 -15.53
CA ASP A 138 -8.86 7.80 -15.57
C ASP A 138 -9.33 8.29 -14.19
N GLU A 139 -9.74 7.37 -13.32
CA GLU A 139 -10.36 7.68 -12.04
C GLU A 139 -9.71 6.91 -10.89
N ASP A 140 -9.22 7.66 -9.90
CA ASP A 140 -8.77 7.12 -8.62
C ASP A 140 -9.95 6.54 -7.83
N PRO A 141 -9.72 5.53 -6.96
CA PRO A 141 -10.73 5.09 -6.00
C PRO A 141 -11.23 6.25 -5.12
N GLU A 142 -12.48 6.15 -4.66
CA GLU A 142 -13.02 7.05 -3.63
C GLU A 142 -12.07 7.03 -2.42
N PHE A 143 -11.59 8.22 -2.04
CA PHE A 143 -10.71 8.36 -0.89
C PHE A 143 -11.46 8.02 0.40
N TRP A 144 -10.71 7.70 1.44
CA TRP A 144 -11.26 7.44 2.75
C TRP A 144 -10.90 8.59 3.69
N GLU A 145 -11.89 9.37 4.09
CA GLU A 145 -11.76 10.27 5.24
C GLU A 145 -12.09 9.46 6.50
N LEU A 146 -11.27 9.58 7.54
CA LEU A 146 -11.46 8.86 8.80
C LEU A 146 -11.56 9.84 9.97
N ASP A 147 -12.65 9.73 10.71
CA ASP A 147 -12.79 10.33 12.03
C ASP A 147 -12.36 9.36 13.15
N GLU A 148 -12.59 9.79 14.40
CA GLU A 148 -12.27 8.97 15.58
C GLU A 148 -13.10 7.69 15.66
N GLU A 149 -14.38 7.73 15.28
CA GLU A 149 -15.27 6.57 15.30
C GLU A 149 -14.81 5.53 14.27
N GLU A 150 -14.48 5.98 13.06
CA GLU A 150 -13.97 5.12 11.99
C GLU A 150 -12.60 4.52 12.33
N LEU A 151 -11.72 5.28 12.98
CA LEU A 151 -10.44 4.77 13.47
C LEU A 151 -10.62 3.66 14.51
N ASN A 152 -11.56 3.84 15.45
CA ASN A 152 -11.88 2.83 16.46
C ASN A 152 -12.50 1.57 15.81
N ALA A 153 -13.45 1.76 14.89
CA ALA A 153 -14.04 0.65 14.13
C ALA A 153 -12.98 -0.11 13.30
N THR A 154 -11.98 0.59 12.77
CA THR A 154 -10.86 -0.01 12.05
C THR A 154 -9.97 -0.83 12.97
N GLU A 155 -9.70 -0.35 14.19
CA GLU A 155 -8.98 -1.13 15.20
C GLU A 155 -9.69 -2.44 15.54
N ASP A 156 -11.01 -2.40 15.71
CA ASP A 156 -11.83 -3.58 16.00
C ASP A 156 -11.82 -4.59 14.85
N ARG A 157 -11.91 -4.12 13.60
CA ARG A 157 -11.78 -4.97 12.40
C ARG A 157 -10.42 -5.66 12.35
N LEU A 158 -9.33 -4.90 12.56
CA LEU A 158 -7.98 -5.45 12.59
C LEU A 158 -7.84 -6.48 13.71
N ARG A 159 -8.36 -6.19 14.90
CA ARG A 159 -8.32 -7.12 16.03
C ARG A 159 -9.08 -8.41 15.72
N TYR A 160 -10.26 -8.31 15.12
CA TYR A 160 -11.06 -9.46 14.71
C TYR A 160 -10.26 -10.39 13.77
N GLU A 161 -9.63 -9.83 12.74
CA GLU A 161 -8.82 -10.64 11.81
C GLU A 161 -7.59 -11.26 12.51
N ILE A 162 -6.93 -10.54 13.42
CA ILE A 162 -5.80 -11.08 14.19
C ILE A 162 -6.22 -12.25 15.09
N ILE A 163 -7.36 -12.13 15.77
CA ILE A 163 -7.90 -13.21 16.61
C ILE A 163 -8.17 -14.43 15.73
N LYS A 164 -8.88 -14.23 14.61
CA LYS A 164 -9.17 -15.29 13.65
C LYS A 164 -7.91 -15.97 13.12
N ILE A 165 -6.86 -15.21 12.79
CA ILE A 165 -5.56 -15.75 12.37
C ILE A 165 -4.92 -16.60 13.48
N ARG A 166 -4.97 -16.14 14.74
CA ARG A 166 -4.39 -16.85 15.89
C ARG A 166 -5.15 -18.12 16.28
N GLU A 167 -6.46 -18.11 16.10
CA GLU A 167 -7.35 -19.25 16.39
C GLU A 167 -7.43 -20.24 15.22
N THR A 168 -6.80 -19.94 14.08
CA THR A 168 -6.76 -20.85 12.93
C THR A 168 -5.76 -21.98 13.19
N ASP A 169 -6.27 -23.16 13.58
CA ASP A 169 -5.46 -24.37 13.80
C ASP A 169 -4.89 -24.96 12.50
N SER A 170 -5.61 -24.81 11.38
CA SER A 170 -5.17 -25.27 10.06
C SER A 170 -5.64 -24.32 8.97
N TRP A 171 -4.74 -23.96 8.06
CA TRP A 171 -5.06 -23.09 6.93
C TRP A 171 -5.72 -23.90 5.81
N ALA A 172 -7.01 -23.64 5.57
CA ALA A 172 -7.80 -24.34 4.55
C ALA A 172 -7.35 -24.02 3.11
N GLY A 173 -6.77 -22.84 2.89
CA GLY A 173 -6.45 -22.34 1.56
C GLY A 173 -7.24 -21.08 1.22
N VAL A 174 -7.04 -20.59 -0.01
CA VAL A 174 -7.75 -19.43 -0.56
C VAL A 174 -8.45 -19.87 -1.84
N ASN A 175 -9.77 -19.78 -1.88
CA ASN A 175 -10.61 -20.11 -3.03
C ASN A 175 -11.20 -18.83 -3.66
N GLU A 176 -10.33 -17.87 -3.99
CA GLU A 176 -10.75 -16.59 -4.57
C GLU A 176 -10.08 -16.39 -5.94
N PRO A 177 -10.80 -16.50 -7.06
CA PRO A 177 -10.21 -16.52 -8.41
C PRO A 177 -9.26 -15.35 -8.69
N THR A 178 -9.65 -14.15 -8.27
CA THR A 178 -8.93 -12.89 -8.44
C THR A 178 -7.60 -12.86 -7.70
N ALA A 179 -7.52 -13.49 -6.53
CA ALA A 179 -6.30 -13.62 -5.74
C ALA A 179 -5.45 -14.80 -6.24
N CYS A 180 -6.06 -15.97 -6.49
CA CYS A 180 -5.37 -17.20 -6.88
C CYS A 180 -4.63 -17.06 -8.21
N GLN A 181 -5.19 -16.35 -9.20
CA GLN A 181 -4.56 -16.18 -10.51
C GLN A 181 -3.19 -15.46 -10.49
N PHE A 182 -2.86 -14.74 -9.41
CA PHE A 182 -1.57 -14.06 -9.26
C PHE A 182 -0.76 -14.59 -8.07
N CYS A 183 -1.31 -15.52 -7.28
CA CYS A 183 -0.65 -16.04 -6.10
C CYS A 183 0.49 -16.99 -6.49
N ARG A 184 1.71 -16.70 -6.03
CA ARG A 184 2.88 -17.55 -6.24
C ARG A 184 2.78 -18.92 -5.56
N TYR A 185 1.91 -19.02 -4.54
CA TYR A 185 1.68 -20.25 -3.76
C TYR A 185 0.48 -21.05 -4.25
N ARG A 186 -0.17 -20.64 -5.36
CA ARG A 186 -1.38 -21.32 -5.88
C ARG A 186 -1.17 -22.78 -6.29
N SER A 187 0.07 -23.23 -6.45
CA SER A 187 0.45 -24.62 -6.73
C SER A 187 0.49 -25.52 -5.50
N ILE A 188 0.58 -24.93 -4.29
CA ILE A 188 0.61 -25.66 -3.01
C ILE A 188 -0.57 -25.30 -2.09
N CYS A 189 -1.45 -24.41 -2.54
CA CYS A 189 -2.66 -24.02 -1.83
C CYS A 189 -3.75 -25.10 -2.01
N PRO A 190 -4.27 -25.71 -0.93
CA PRO A 190 -5.25 -26.80 -1.03
C PRO A 190 -6.52 -26.37 -1.78
N ASP A 191 -7.03 -25.18 -1.47
CA ASP A 191 -8.31 -24.67 -2.01
C ASP A 191 -8.15 -23.68 -3.17
N SER A 192 -7.02 -23.69 -3.89
CA SER A 192 -6.78 -22.69 -4.95
C SER A 192 -7.87 -22.71 -6.03
N ALA A 193 -8.55 -21.58 -6.22
CA ALA A 193 -9.51 -21.38 -7.31
C ALA A 193 -8.86 -21.37 -8.71
N ALA A 194 -7.53 -21.25 -8.77
CA ALA A 194 -6.74 -21.30 -9.99
C ALA A 194 -5.45 -22.11 -9.73
N PRO A 195 -5.52 -23.45 -9.65
CA PRO A 195 -4.37 -24.29 -9.34
C PRO A 195 -3.23 -24.05 -10.34
N GLY A 196 -2.02 -23.85 -9.83
CA GLY A 196 -0.83 -23.78 -10.67
C GLY A 196 -0.19 -25.15 -10.79
N GLU A 197 0.38 -25.48 -11.96
CA GLU A 197 1.26 -26.63 -12.06
C GLU A 197 2.54 -26.38 -11.25
N ALA A 198 2.90 -27.31 -10.38
CA ALA A 198 4.13 -27.23 -9.64
C ALA A 198 5.30 -27.57 -10.57
N THR A 199 6.12 -26.57 -10.90
CA THR A 199 7.36 -26.76 -11.65
C THR A 199 8.48 -27.08 -10.67
N TRP A 200 8.51 -28.33 -10.20
CA TRP A 200 9.68 -28.84 -9.48
C TRP A 200 10.76 -29.19 -10.50
N LEU A 201 12.02 -28.81 -10.22
CA LEU A 201 13.15 -29.41 -10.92
C LEU A 201 13.16 -30.90 -10.55
N GLU A 202 12.86 -31.77 -11.50
CA GLU A 202 13.08 -33.20 -11.34
C GLU A 202 14.58 -33.40 -11.12
N ILE A 203 14.98 -33.64 -9.86
CA ILE A 203 16.33 -34.10 -9.56
C ILE A 203 16.41 -35.52 -10.10
N GLN A 204 16.98 -35.69 -11.30
CA GLN A 204 17.20 -37.01 -11.85
C GLN A 204 18.10 -37.80 -10.89
N PRO A 205 17.70 -39.01 -10.46
CA PRO A 205 18.56 -39.84 -9.65
C PRO A 205 19.86 -40.11 -10.41
N ALA A 206 20.98 -40.02 -9.71
CA ALA A 206 22.29 -40.30 -10.29
C ALA A 206 22.28 -41.69 -10.94
N THR A 207 22.57 -41.74 -12.24
CA THR A 207 22.69 -42.97 -12.99
C THR A 207 23.83 -43.79 -12.38
N SER A 208 23.49 -44.86 -11.66
CA SER A 208 24.48 -45.84 -11.21
C SER A 208 25.07 -46.53 -12.44
N SER A 209 26.28 -46.12 -12.82
CA SER A 209 27.10 -46.85 -13.78
C SER A 209 27.73 -48.01 -13.02
N ALA A 210 27.06 -49.16 -13.02
CA ALA A 210 27.69 -50.42 -12.64
C ALA A 210 28.29 -51.06 -13.90
N GLN A 211 29.61 -51.25 -13.84
CA GLN A 211 30.48 -51.89 -14.83
C GLN A 211 30.20 -53.39 -14.98
#